data_AF-A0A1G5CA78-F1
#
_entry.id   AF-A0A1G5CA78-F1
#
_cell.length_a   1.000
_cell.length_b   1.000
_cell.length_c   1.000
_cell.angle_alpha   90.00
_cell.angle_beta   90.00
_cell.angle_gamma   90.00
#
_symmetry.space_group_name_H-M   'P 1'
#
loop_
_entity.id
_entity.type
_entity.pdbx_description
1 polymer ?
#
loop_
_entity_poly.entity_id
_entity_poly.type
_entity_poly.pdbx_seq_one_letter_code
_entity_poly.pdbx_strand_id
1 'polypeptide(L)'
;MIIDNLNNYKYGFVTGELFGDSLISGNASVALQHFKKNQIIAFWYRKEDTEYYIVSDGKLLCDGKYYVKGDIIGFEPSEVRKILFVEDTDLMVVRTPGTQNDYYNYADASDEELIEMINSVYPAHEVPVKKIKNEDVSVIVQGPVSPLTIRTSRSIRQFLPGAEIILSTWEGTDVSGIDYDKIIFVNDPGGYTVDYKGNKYTDNTNRQLATTKEGLKCAERKYVLKLRSDSILIGDGITRFFDFYNKREEKYSFFSNRIVIGESFNVVSRTFDGNTIYLPFMVSDWFFFGLTEDLKKMFINTPFVERDEMVGYKYKNDITFHRYMRWNKIFHHKYCAEQYYLISALKRKFELKYDDLSDANDYNIKLSHDIIFNNFAVLNPRQHQIVNLKKIEDSIEGANCFMYENRYSNKDFLNDYGEI
;
A
#
# COMPACT_ATOMS: atom_id res chain seq x y z
N MET A 1 -36.14 39.67 -5.31
CA MET A 1 -35.23 38.88 -6.17
C MET A 1 -33.83 39.12 -5.67
N ILE A 2 -33.10 38.05 -5.31
CA ILE A 2 -31.69 38.15 -4.92
C ILE A 2 -30.87 37.83 -6.18
N ILE A 3 -29.87 38.65 -6.49
CA ILE A 3 -28.98 38.49 -7.65
C ILE A 3 -27.56 38.47 -7.11
N ASP A 4 -26.81 37.41 -7.39
CA ASP A 4 -25.43 37.25 -6.93
C ASP A 4 -24.62 36.37 -7.90
N ASN A 5 -23.32 36.18 -7.65
CA ASN A 5 -22.40 35.40 -8.47
C ASN A 5 -21.70 34.30 -7.65
N LEU A 6 -21.58 33.10 -8.22
CA LEU A 6 -20.92 31.95 -7.58
C LEU A 6 -19.48 32.23 -7.14
N ASN A 7 -18.75 33.09 -7.86
CA ASN A 7 -17.37 33.44 -7.55
C ASN A 7 -17.22 34.20 -6.23
N ASN A 8 -18.32 34.73 -5.68
CA ASN A 8 -18.34 35.38 -4.37
C ASN A 8 -18.35 34.37 -3.21
N TYR A 9 -18.56 33.08 -3.50
CA TYR A 9 -18.72 32.03 -2.50
C TYR A 9 -17.54 31.06 -2.48
N LYS A 10 -17.11 30.69 -1.28
CA LYS A 10 -15.96 29.80 -1.08
C LYS A 10 -16.26 28.40 -1.61
N TYR A 11 -15.40 27.89 -2.49
CA TYR A 11 -15.53 26.57 -3.14
C TYR A 11 -16.88 26.35 -3.86
N GLY A 12 -17.55 27.44 -4.25
CA GLY A 12 -18.83 27.39 -4.94
C GLY A 12 -20.03 26.99 -4.08
N PHE A 13 -19.93 26.95 -2.75
CA PHE A 13 -21.06 26.63 -1.87
C PHE A 13 -22.02 27.82 -1.74
N VAL A 14 -23.26 27.65 -2.19
CA VAL A 14 -24.31 28.69 -2.11
C VAL A 14 -25.26 28.48 -0.93
N THR A 15 -25.31 27.29 -0.33
CA THR A 15 -26.09 27.02 0.89
C THR A 15 -25.24 26.34 1.96
N GLY A 16 -25.64 26.51 3.22
CA GLY A 16 -24.98 25.93 4.40
C GLY A 16 -24.02 26.89 5.10
N GLU A 17 -23.87 26.75 6.42
CA GLU A 17 -23.04 27.63 7.27
C GLU A 17 -21.54 27.30 7.21
N LEU A 18 -21.10 26.50 6.23
CA LEU A 18 -19.78 25.87 6.19
C LEU A 18 -18.60 26.87 6.19
N PHE A 19 -18.79 28.08 5.65
CA PHE A 19 -17.69 29.03 5.41
C PHE A 19 -18.04 30.50 5.73
N GLY A 20 -19.06 30.75 6.54
CA GLY A 20 -19.44 32.11 6.98
C GLY A 20 -20.29 32.90 5.99
N ASP A 21 -20.09 32.73 4.68
CA ASP A 21 -20.88 33.38 3.63
C ASP A 21 -21.80 32.36 2.95
N SER A 22 -23.11 32.48 3.17
CA SER A 22 -24.13 31.59 2.62
C SER A 22 -25.28 32.41 2.04
N LEU A 23 -25.75 32.05 0.84
CA LEU A 23 -26.89 32.72 0.23
C LEU A 23 -28.21 32.31 0.91
N ILE A 24 -28.28 31.06 1.42
CA ILE A 24 -29.48 30.48 2.04
C ILE A 24 -29.06 29.54 3.20
N SER A 25 -29.69 29.69 4.36
CA SER A 25 -29.54 28.75 5.49
C SER A 25 -30.37 27.48 5.28
N GLY A 26 -29.85 26.32 5.70
CA GLY A 26 -30.57 25.05 5.61
C GLY A 26 -29.76 23.85 6.09
N ASN A 27 -30.43 22.71 6.30
CA ASN A 27 -29.85 21.42 6.72
C ASN A 27 -29.17 20.66 5.56
N ALA A 28 -28.81 21.39 4.49
CA ALA A 28 -28.13 20.84 3.34
C ALA A 28 -27.21 21.91 2.75
N SER A 29 -26.02 21.50 2.36
CA SER A 29 -25.05 22.36 1.69
C SER A 29 -24.98 22.04 0.21
N VAL A 30 -25.09 23.04 -0.64
CA VAL A 30 -25.09 22.88 -2.10
C VAL A 30 -23.97 23.71 -2.70
N ALA A 31 -23.16 23.09 -3.57
CA ALA A 31 -22.14 23.75 -4.35
C ALA A 31 -22.22 23.41 -5.83
N LEU A 32 -21.71 24.32 -6.67
CA LEU A 32 -21.31 24.01 -8.04
C LEU A 32 -19.79 24.15 -8.14
N GLN A 33 -19.12 23.10 -8.58
CA GLN A 33 -17.66 23.01 -8.60
C GLN A 33 -17.16 22.61 -9.99
N HIS A 34 -16.14 23.32 -10.48
CA HIS A 34 -15.50 23.06 -11.76
C HIS A 34 -14.18 22.31 -11.56
N PHE A 35 -13.99 21.22 -12.29
CA PHE A 35 -12.80 20.37 -12.24
C PHE A 35 -12.16 20.24 -13.62
N LYS A 36 -10.82 20.26 -13.65
CA LYS A 36 -10.07 20.15 -14.90
C LYS A 36 -9.84 18.70 -15.31
N LYS A 37 -9.72 18.47 -16.62
CA LYS A 37 -9.26 17.19 -17.16
C LYS A 37 -7.96 16.73 -16.46
N ASN A 38 -7.94 15.46 -16.09
CA ASN A 38 -6.90 14.77 -15.33
C ASN A 38 -6.75 15.19 -13.86
N GLN A 39 -7.65 16.03 -13.34
CA GLN A 39 -7.74 16.26 -11.89
C GLN A 39 -8.28 15.01 -11.20
N ILE A 40 -7.88 14.81 -9.94
CA ILE A 40 -8.31 13.69 -9.10
C ILE A 40 -8.88 14.27 -7.80
N ILE A 41 -10.05 13.78 -7.39
CA ILE A 41 -10.56 13.90 -6.02
C ILE A 41 -10.53 12.50 -5.43
N ALA A 42 -9.69 12.31 -4.43
CA ALA A 42 -9.66 11.04 -3.75
C ALA A 42 -9.22 11.19 -2.29
N PHE A 43 -9.45 10.13 -1.52
CA PHE A 43 -8.76 9.86 -0.26
C PHE A 43 -9.14 10.71 0.95
N TRP A 44 -10.40 11.13 0.93
CA TRP A 44 -11.06 11.72 2.08
C TRP A 44 -12.51 11.23 2.15
N TYR A 45 -13.01 11.19 3.37
CA TYR A 45 -14.36 10.74 3.68
C TYR A 45 -15.03 11.72 4.65
N ARG A 46 -16.33 11.48 4.86
CA ARG A 46 -17.18 12.24 5.77
C ARG A 46 -17.75 11.28 6.80
N LYS A 47 -17.81 11.68 8.06
CA LYS A 47 -18.30 10.84 9.17
C LYS A 47 -19.80 11.01 9.38
N GLU A 48 -20.34 12.17 9.04
CA GLU A 48 -21.73 12.51 9.31
C GLU A 48 -22.52 12.77 8.04
N ASP A 49 -21.91 13.44 7.06
CA ASP A 49 -22.60 13.84 5.84
C ASP A 49 -22.66 12.73 4.80
N THR A 50 -23.87 12.49 4.27
CA THR A 50 -24.06 11.91 2.93
C THR A 50 -23.82 13.00 1.87
N GLU A 51 -23.07 12.69 0.81
CA GLU A 51 -22.86 13.59 -0.32
C GLU A 51 -23.40 13.02 -1.64
N TYR A 52 -23.99 13.89 -2.47
CA TYR A 52 -24.45 13.55 -3.81
C TYR A 52 -23.75 14.44 -4.84
N TYR A 53 -23.06 13.81 -5.79
CA TYR A 53 -22.39 14.49 -6.90
C TYR A 53 -23.23 14.29 -8.16
N ILE A 54 -23.78 15.38 -8.66
CA ILE A 54 -24.60 15.40 -9.87
C ILE A 54 -23.74 15.99 -10.98
N VAL A 55 -23.48 15.20 -12.02
CA VAL A 55 -22.67 15.64 -13.16
C VAL A 55 -23.50 16.61 -14.00
N SER A 56 -23.17 17.89 -13.92
CA SER A 56 -23.89 18.95 -14.63
C SER A 56 -23.40 19.10 -16.06
N ASP A 57 -22.09 18.87 -16.26
CA ASP A 57 -21.44 18.85 -17.56
C ASP A 57 -20.12 18.06 -17.49
N GLY A 58 -19.65 17.52 -18.62
CA GLY A 58 -18.42 16.74 -18.72
C GLY A 58 -18.56 15.25 -18.41
N LYS A 59 -17.42 14.62 -18.10
CA LYS A 59 -17.30 13.18 -17.89
C LYS A 59 -16.21 12.85 -16.87
N LEU A 60 -16.55 11.95 -15.95
CA LEU A 60 -15.63 11.45 -14.93
C LEU A 60 -15.66 9.93 -14.87
N LEU A 61 -14.68 9.38 -14.18
CA LEU A 61 -14.54 7.96 -13.87
C LEU A 61 -14.52 7.83 -12.35
N CYS A 62 -15.49 7.12 -11.78
CA CYS A 62 -15.57 6.82 -10.36
C CYS A 62 -15.74 5.31 -10.17
N ASP A 63 -14.90 4.70 -9.35
CA ASP A 63 -14.90 3.25 -9.07
C ASP A 63 -15.01 2.36 -10.32
N GLY A 64 -14.19 2.66 -11.34
CA GLY A 64 -14.16 1.89 -12.59
C GLY A 64 -15.33 2.13 -13.54
N LYS A 65 -16.30 2.97 -13.17
CA LYS A 65 -17.46 3.31 -14.00
C LYS A 65 -17.40 4.75 -14.48
N TYR A 66 -17.72 4.96 -15.76
CA TYR A 66 -17.85 6.29 -16.31
C TYR A 66 -19.21 6.89 -15.97
N TYR A 67 -19.19 8.15 -15.58
CA TYR A 67 -20.37 8.98 -15.32
C TYR A 67 -20.31 10.21 -16.21
N VAL A 68 -21.46 10.57 -16.77
CA VAL A 68 -21.64 11.69 -17.70
C VAL A 68 -22.75 12.61 -17.21
N LYS A 69 -22.92 13.73 -17.90
CA LYS A 69 -24.02 14.68 -17.66
C LYS A 69 -25.36 13.98 -17.36
N GLY A 70 -25.95 14.34 -16.22
CA GLY A 70 -27.22 13.82 -15.73
C GLY A 70 -27.10 12.66 -14.75
N ASP A 71 -25.93 12.02 -14.65
CA ASP A 71 -25.70 10.97 -13.66
C ASP A 71 -25.51 11.54 -12.25
N ILE A 72 -25.87 10.72 -11.25
CA ILE A 72 -25.75 11.05 -9.82
C ILE A 72 -24.91 9.97 -9.14
N ILE A 73 -23.99 10.41 -8.30
CA ILE A 73 -23.11 9.55 -7.49
C ILE A 73 -23.36 9.90 -6.03
N GLY A 74 -23.80 8.93 -5.24
CA GLY A 74 -23.98 9.08 -3.79
C GLY A 74 -22.77 8.52 -3.05
N PHE A 75 -22.35 9.21 -2.00
CA PHE A 75 -21.38 8.74 -1.03
C PHE A 75 -22.00 8.80 0.36
N GLU A 76 -22.21 7.64 0.97
CA GLU A 76 -22.66 7.52 2.35
C GLU A 76 -21.53 7.88 3.34
N PRO A 77 -21.85 8.13 4.61
CA PRO A 77 -20.83 8.29 5.64
C PRO A 77 -19.81 7.14 5.63
N SER A 78 -18.55 7.49 5.81
CA SER A 78 -17.38 6.61 5.70
C SER A 78 -17.06 6.07 4.29
N GLU A 79 -17.86 6.37 3.27
CA GLU A 79 -17.49 6.06 1.89
C GLU A 79 -16.43 7.03 1.37
N VAL A 80 -15.47 6.45 0.65
CA VAL A 80 -14.30 7.17 0.15
C VAL A 80 -14.49 7.44 -1.32
N ARG A 81 -14.15 8.67 -1.69
CA ARG A 81 -14.27 9.16 -3.06
C ARG A 81 -13.06 8.74 -3.86
N LYS A 82 -13.27 8.31 -5.11
CA LYS A 82 -12.22 8.10 -6.12
C LYS A 82 -12.67 8.58 -7.47
N ILE A 83 -12.44 9.84 -7.75
CA ILE A 83 -12.94 10.47 -8.97
C ILE A 83 -11.75 10.94 -9.80
N LEU A 84 -11.66 10.42 -11.03
CA LEU A 84 -10.80 10.94 -12.08
C LEU A 84 -11.65 11.69 -13.10
N PHE A 85 -11.36 12.97 -13.30
CA PHE A 85 -12.02 13.77 -14.33
C PHE A 85 -11.34 13.50 -15.69
N VAL A 86 -12.03 12.83 -16.60
CA VAL A 86 -11.45 12.45 -17.91
C VAL A 86 -11.58 13.56 -18.96
N GLU A 87 -12.37 14.58 -18.64
CA GLU A 87 -12.43 15.89 -19.30
C GLU A 87 -12.78 16.98 -18.29
N ASP A 88 -12.79 18.25 -18.70
CA ASP A 88 -13.27 19.35 -17.86
C ASP A 88 -14.74 19.06 -17.47
N THR A 89 -15.05 19.10 -16.18
CA THR A 89 -16.31 18.59 -15.62
C THR A 89 -16.86 19.55 -14.57
N ASP A 90 -18.16 19.80 -14.63
CA ASP A 90 -18.89 20.57 -13.62
C ASP A 90 -19.75 19.63 -12.76
N LEU A 91 -19.54 19.69 -11.45
CA LEU A 91 -20.30 18.92 -10.46
C LEU A 91 -21.17 19.83 -9.61
N MET A 92 -22.44 19.50 -9.51
CA MET A 92 -23.27 19.98 -8.42
C MET A 92 -23.12 19.03 -7.24
N VAL A 93 -22.63 19.54 -6.12
CA VAL A 93 -22.38 18.79 -4.89
C VAL A 93 -23.45 19.14 -3.87
N VAL A 94 -24.19 18.14 -3.40
CA VAL A 94 -25.18 18.29 -2.33
C VAL A 94 -24.69 17.50 -1.11
N ARG A 95 -24.70 18.12 0.07
CA ARG A 95 -24.30 17.49 1.34
C ARG A 95 -25.43 17.57 2.34
N THR A 96 -25.69 16.50 3.08
CA THR A 96 -26.71 16.46 4.14
C THR A 96 -26.19 15.69 5.36
N PRO A 97 -26.24 16.24 6.59
CA PRO A 97 -26.84 17.53 6.98
C PRO A 97 -26.00 18.79 6.68
N GLY A 98 -24.78 18.64 6.16
CA GLY A 98 -23.88 19.77 5.90
C GLY A 98 -23.01 20.13 7.11
N THR A 99 -22.54 19.12 7.85
CA THR A 99 -21.73 19.30 9.06
C THR A 99 -20.44 20.08 8.78
N GLN A 100 -20.14 21.05 9.66
CA GLN A 100 -18.89 21.83 9.61
C GLN A 100 -17.68 20.96 9.94
N ASN A 101 -16.60 21.14 9.18
CA ASN A 101 -15.33 20.43 9.36
C ASN A 101 -15.43 18.89 9.29
N ASP A 102 -16.47 18.34 8.67
CA ASP A 102 -16.65 16.90 8.47
C ASP A 102 -15.76 16.36 7.33
N TYR A 103 -14.48 16.72 7.32
CA TYR A 103 -13.53 16.34 6.28
C TYR A 103 -12.37 15.62 6.95
N TYR A 104 -12.21 14.34 6.63
CA TYR A 104 -11.18 13.50 7.24
C TYR A 104 -10.32 12.85 6.16
N ASN A 105 -9.01 13.01 6.33
CA ASN A 105 -8.04 12.19 5.60
C ASN A 105 -7.89 10.86 6.31
N TYR A 106 -7.55 9.82 5.56
CA TYR A 106 -7.30 8.49 6.11
C TYR A 106 -6.22 8.46 7.21
N ALA A 107 -5.23 9.35 7.16
CA ALA A 107 -4.13 9.38 8.13
C ALA A 107 -4.59 9.65 9.57
N ASP A 108 -5.74 10.30 9.73
CA ASP A 108 -6.32 10.68 11.01
C ASP A 108 -7.37 9.67 11.50
N ALA A 109 -7.63 8.60 10.75
CA ALA A 109 -8.62 7.58 11.10
C ALA A 109 -8.20 6.80 12.36
N SER A 110 -9.16 6.53 13.25
CA SER A 110 -8.98 5.64 14.40
C SER A 110 -8.78 4.18 13.94
N ASP A 111 -8.35 3.31 14.85
CA ASP A 111 -8.17 1.90 14.49
C ASP A 111 -9.53 1.24 14.18
N GLU A 112 -10.60 1.61 14.89
CA GLU A 112 -11.97 1.16 14.64
C GLU A 112 -12.48 1.59 13.25
N GLU A 113 -12.21 2.84 12.86
CA GLU A 113 -12.59 3.36 11.55
C GLU A 113 -11.88 2.61 10.42
N LEU A 114 -10.58 2.34 10.56
CA LEU A 114 -9.82 1.54 9.60
C LEU A 114 -10.35 0.11 9.49
N ILE A 115 -10.76 -0.50 10.61
CA ILE A 115 -11.37 -1.83 10.64
C ILE A 115 -12.71 -1.81 9.89
N GLU A 116 -13.56 -0.83 10.14
CA GLU A 116 -14.87 -0.69 9.49
C GLU A 116 -14.71 -0.52 7.97
N MET A 117 -13.79 0.35 7.54
CA MET A 117 -13.48 0.55 6.12
C MET A 117 -12.98 -0.72 5.44
N ILE A 118 -12.08 -1.48 6.08
CA ILE A 118 -11.62 -2.76 5.52
C ILE A 118 -12.75 -3.79 5.46
N ASN A 119 -13.63 -3.80 6.46
CA ASN A 119 -14.78 -4.71 6.49
C ASN A 119 -15.86 -4.37 5.45
N SER A 120 -15.96 -3.12 5.00
CA SER A 120 -16.87 -2.72 3.92
C SER A 120 -16.33 -3.07 2.53
N VAL A 121 -15.00 -3.10 2.36
CA VAL A 121 -14.35 -3.42 1.08
C VAL A 121 -14.23 -4.94 0.85
N TYR A 122 -13.81 -5.71 1.85
CA TYR A 122 -13.56 -7.15 1.69
C TYR A 122 -14.64 -7.99 2.35
N PRO A 123 -15.06 -9.10 1.74
CA PRO A 123 -16.06 -9.99 2.31
C PRO A 123 -15.57 -10.66 3.60
N ALA A 124 -16.52 -11.06 4.46
CA ALA A 124 -16.22 -11.86 5.63
C ALA A 124 -15.56 -13.19 5.22
N HIS A 125 -14.69 -13.70 6.09
CA HIS A 125 -13.94 -14.92 5.84
C HIS A 125 -13.87 -15.78 7.11
N GLU A 126 -13.59 -17.07 6.94
CA GLU A 126 -13.34 -17.97 8.06
C GLU A 126 -12.04 -17.58 8.77
N VAL A 127 -12.12 -17.36 10.07
CA VAL A 127 -10.95 -17.05 10.89
C VAL A 127 -10.37 -18.34 11.47
N PRO A 128 -9.12 -18.70 11.15
CA PRO A 128 -8.52 -19.94 11.64
C PRO A 128 -8.47 -19.95 13.18
N VAL A 129 -8.84 -21.10 13.76
CA VAL A 129 -8.84 -21.31 15.22
C VAL A 129 -7.40 -21.39 15.76
N LYS A 130 -6.51 -22.04 15.02
CA LYS A 130 -5.09 -22.16 15.39
C LYS A 130 -4.44 -20.79 15.28
N LYS A 131 -3.84 -20.33 16.39
CA LYS A 131 -3.11 -19.07 16.49
C LYS A 131 -1.69 -19.32 16.99
N ILE A 132 -0.72 -18.69 16.35
CA ILE A 132 0.65 -18.58 16.89
C ILE A 132 0.62 -17.77 18.19
N LYS A 133 1.37 -18.22 19.20
CA LYS A 133 1.53 -17.48 20.45
C LYS A 133 2.32 -16.20 20.18
N ASN A 134 1.83 -15.08 20.69
CA ASN A 134 2.47 -13.78 20.46
C ASN A 134 3.88 -13.73 21.07
N GLU A 135 4.11 -14.46 22.16
CA GLU A 135 5.42 -14.59 22.82
C GLU A 135 6.46 -15.30 21.95
N ASP A 136 6.03 -16.03 20.92
CA ASP A 136 6.91 -16.66 19.93
C ASP A 136 7.25 -15.71 18.75
N VAL A 137 6.78 -14.46 18.78
CA VAL A 137 6.95 -13.48 17.70
C VAL A 137 7.90 -12.36 18.12
N SER A 138 8.91 -12.07 17.30
CA SER A 138 9.65 -10.80 17.31
C SER A 138 9.10 -9.90 16.20
N VAL A 139 8.78 -8.65 16.50
CA VAL A 139 8.35 -7.63 15.52
C VAL A 139 9.50 -6.66 15.29
N ILE A 140 10.06 -6.69 14.09
CA ILE A 140 11.07 -5.72 13.66
C ILE A 140 10.33 -4.50 13.10
N VAL A 141 10.39 -3.39 13.84
CA VAL A 141 9.91 -2.08 13.36
C VAL A 141 11.04 -1.43 12.57
N GLN A 142 10.89 -1.43 11.25
CA GLN A 142 11.95 -1.14 10.29
C GLN A 142 11.81 0.26 9.68
N GLY A 143 12.86 1.08 9.80
CA GLY A 143 12.98 2.34 9.06
C GLY A 143 13.04 3.59 9.94
N PRO A 144 12.95 4.80 9.34
CA PRO A 144 13.08 6.04 10.09
C PRO A 144 11.93 6.21 11.09
N VAL A 145 12.24 6.80 12.25
CA VAL A 145 11.22 7.19 13.23
C VAL A 145 10.44 8.41 12.73
N SER A 146 9.14 8.37 12.98
CA SER A 146 8.22 9.50 12.80
C SER A 146 7.12 9.43 13.86
N PRO A 147 6.21 10.41 13.97
CA PRO A 147 5.05 10.31 14.85
C PRO A 147 4.20 9.02 14.62
N LEU A 148 4.19 8.51 13.38
CA LEU A 148 3.51 7.26 13.02
C LEU A 148 4.12 6.03 13.70
N THR A 149 5.41 6.09 14.06
CA THR A 149 6.14 4.98 14.70
C THR A 149 5.65 4.74 16.13
N ILE A 150 5.21 5.80 16.83
CA ILE A 150 4.56 5.68 18.15
C ILE A 150 3.24 4.90 18.01
N ARG A 151 2.45 5.21 16.98
CA ARG A 151 1.20 4.47 16.69
C ARG A 151 1.50 3.02 16.29
N THR A 152 2.56 2.81 15.50
CA THR A 152 3.07 1.47 15.14
C THR A 152 3.35 0.63 16.39
N SER A 153 4.20 1.11 17.31
CA SER A 153 4.54 0.35 18.53
C SER A 153 3.32 0.07 19.41
N ARG A 154 2.43 1.05 19.57
CA ARG A 154 1.18 0.89 20.35
C ARG A 154 0.28 -0.20 19.76
N SER A 155 0.10 -0.19 18.44
CA SER A 155 -0.72 -1.20 17.76
C SER A 155 -0.15 -2.62 17.94
N ILE A 156 1.19 -2.77 17.90
CA ILE A 156 1.83 -4.07 18.14
C ILE A 156 1.52 -4.55 19.56
N ARG A 157 1.63 -3.70 20.58
CA ARG A 157 1.30 -4.07 21.97
C ARG A 157 -0.17 -4.46 22.13
N GLN A 158 -1.07 -3.75 21.46
CA GLN A 158 -2.50 -4.01 21.51
C GLN A 158 -2.87 -5.35 20.86
N PHE A 159 -2.36 -5.63 19.66
CA PHE A 159 -2.82 -6.77 18.87
C PHE A 159 -1.91 -8.00 18.96
N LEU A 160 -0.65 -7.82 19.35
CA LEU A 160 0.30 -8.90 19.64
C LEU A 160 0.88 -8.77 21.07
N PRO A 161 0.05 -8.75 22.13
CA PRO A 161 0.54 -8.67 23.50
C PRO A 161 1.53 -9.81 23.78
N GLY A 162 2.70 -9.49 24.32
CA GLY A 162 3.79 -10.44 24.58
C GLY A 162 4.83 -10.58 23.45
N ALA A 163 4.56 -10.04 22.25
CA ALA A 163 5.56 -9.97 21.18
C ALA A 163 6.73 -9.04 21.54
N GLU A 164 7.94 -9.40 21.13
CA GLU A 164 9.14 -8.59 21.33
C GLU A 164 9.22 -7.55 20.22
N ILE A 165 9.29 -6.27 20.55
CA ILE A 165 9.47 -5.19 19.58
C ILE A 165 10.97 -4.87 19.47
N ILE A 166 11.51 -5.07 18.28
CA ILE A 166 12.88 -4.70 17.91
C ILE A 166 12.78 -3.45 17.02
N LEU A 167 13.10 -2.29 17.57
CA LEU A 167 13.17 -1.04 16.80
C LEU A 167 14.51 -0.96 16.05
N SER A 168 14.49 -1.06 14.72
CA SER A 168 15.68 -0.92 13.88
C SER A 168 15.61 0.35 13.06
N THR A 169 16.38 1.36 13.49
CA THR A 169 16.34 2.74 13.00
C THR A 169 17.75 3.34 12.87
N TRP A 170 17.87 4.59 12.45
CA TRP A 170 19.15 5.26 12.19
C TRP A 170 19.85 5.75 13.45
N GLU A 171 21.18 5.67 13.47
CA GLU A 171 22.01 6.33 14.48
C GLU A 171 21.61 7.81 14.67
N GLY A 172 21.53 8.24 15.94
CA GLY A 172 21.17 9.61 16.31
C GLY A 172 19.67 9.95 16.24
N THR A 173 18.81 9.00 15.89
CA THR A 173 17.35 9.20 15.88
C THR A 173 16.78 9.30 17.30
N ASP A 174 15.95 10.30 17.56
CA ASP A 174 15.17 10.37 18.81
C ASP A 174 14.08 9.29 18.81
N VAL A 175 14.06 8.50 19.89
CA VAL A 175 13.12 7.38 20.08
C VAL A 175 12.20 7.59 21.29
N SER A 176 12.15 8.82 21.81
CA SER A 176 11.31 9.18 22.94
C SER A 176 9.83 8.88 22.67
N GLY A 177 9.18 8.21 23.62
CA GLY A 177 7.76 7.89 23.54
C GLY A 177 7.39 6.67 22.68
N ILE A 178 8.38 5.99 22.08
CA ILE A 178 8.18 4.73 21.35
C ILE A 178 8.38 3.57 22.31
N ASP A 179 7.46 2.61 22.30
CA ASP A 179 7.59 1.38 23.07
C ASP A 179 8.38 0.34 22.26
N TYR A 180 9.43 -0.22 22.88
CA TYR A 180 10.26 -1.27 22.30
C TYR A 180 10.92 -2.10 23.40
N ASP A 181 11.26 -3.35 23.08
CA ASP A 181 12.03 -4.24 23.97
C ASP A 181 13.53 -4.17 23.66
N LYS A 182 13.87 -4.02 22.37
CA LYS A 182 15.24 -3.85 21.89
C LYS A 182 15.30 -2.73 20.86
N ILE A 183 16.44 -2.04 20.82
CA ILE A 183 16.72 -1.01 19.83
C ILE A 183 18.07 -1.28 19.16
N ILE A 184 18.11 -1.06 17.84
CA ILE A 184 19.32 -1.15 17.04
C ILE A 184 19.44 0.14 16.24
N PHE A 185 20.53 0.85 16.50
CA PHE A 185 20.94 1.98 15.71
C PHE A 185 21.82 1.52 14.56
N VAL A 186 21.36 1.77 13.34
CA VAL A 186 21.99 1.34 12.09
C VAL A 186 22.63 2.55 11.43
N ASN A 187 23.86 2.37 10.95
CA ASN A 187 24.50 3.34 10.07
C ASN A 187 23.71 3.44 8.75
N ASP A 188 23.23 4.63 8.41
CA ASP A 188 22.47 4.86 7.16
C ASP A 188 23.40 4.61 5.95
N PRO A 189 23.15 3.57 5.13
CA PRO A 189 23.97 3.31 3.95
C PRO A 189 23.76 4.35 2.85
N GLY A 190 22.85 5.31 3.06
CA GLY A 190 22.42 6.30 2.10
C GLY A 190 21.32 5.77 1.18
N GLY A 191 20.69 6.70 0.49
CA GLY A 191 19.81 6.43 -0.65
C GLY A 191 20.24 7.28 -1.84
N TYR A 192 20.00 6.81 -3.04
CA TYR A 192 20.37 7.57 -4.24
C TYR A 192 19.22 8.49 -4.64
N THR A 193 19.52 9.78 -4.68
CA THR A 193 18.54 10.81 -5.00
C THR A 193 18.69 11.29 -6.44
N VAL A 194 17.58 11.30 -7.18
CA VAL A 194 17.47 11.90 -8.51
C VAL A 194 16.62 13.15 -8.42
N ASP A 195 17.07 14.23 -9.06
CA ASP A 195 16.25 15.41 -9.30
C ASP A 195 15.56 15.28 -10.66
N TYR A 196 14.23 15.37 -10.65
CA TYR A 196 13.44 15.44 -11.87
C TYR A 196 12.45 16.58 -11.80
N LYS A 197 12.67 17.61 -12.64
CA LYS A 197 11.87 18.83 -12.70
C LYS A 197 11.75 19.53 -11.33
N GLY A 198 12.86 19.63 -10.59
CA GLY A 198 12.90 20.30 -9.28
C GLY A 198 12.31 19.49 -8.13
N ASN A 199 11.89 18.25 -8.38
CA ASN A 199 11.44 17.33 -7.36
C ASN A 199 12.53 16.30 -7.10
N LYS A 200 12.89 16.11 -5.82
CA LYS A 200 13.87 15.12 -5.39
C LYS A 200 13.17 13.80 -5.07
N TYR A 201 13.68 12.71 -5.63
CA TYR A 201 13.20 11.36 -5.35
C TYR A 201 14.38 10.53 -4.89
N THR A 202 14.19 9.74 -3.85
CA THR A 202 15.26 8.90 -3.29
C THR A 202 14.87 7.43 -3.37
N ASP A 203 15.75 6.61 -3.96
CA ASP A 203 15.67 5.16 -3.84
C ASP A 203 16.20 4.75 -2.45
N ASN A 204 15.37 4.04 -1.69
CA ASN A 204 15.67 3.62 -0.31
C ASN A 204 15.90 2.11 -0.19
N THR A 205 16.12 1.37 -1.28
CA THR A 205 16.25 -0.11 -1.24
C THR A 205 17.37 -0.56 -0.28
N ASN A 206 18.53 0.10 -0.28
CA ASN A 206 19.64 -0.21 0.64
C ASN A 206 19.33 0.15 2.09
N ARG A 207 18.62 1.26 2.32
CA ARG A 207 18.15 1.65 3.66
C ARG A 207 17.18 0.63 4.25
N GLN A 208 16.22 0.20 3.44
CA GLN A 208 15.25 -0.83 3.81
C GLN A 208 15.97 -2.16 4.11
N LEU A 209 16.94 -2.54 3.29
CA LEU A 209 17.73 -3.75 3.50
C LEU A 209 18.59 -3.69 4.77
N ALA A 210 19.29 -2.58 5.03
CA ALA A 210 20.18 -2.43 6.17
C ALA A 210 19.44 -2.62 7.50
N THR A 211 18.36 -1.87 7.69
CA THR A 211 17.52 -1.95 8.90
C THR A 211 16.82 -3.30 9.04
N THR A 212 16.36 -3.90 7.94
CA THR A 212 15.80 -5.26 7.97
C THR A 212 16.85 -6.30 8.42
N LYS A 213 18.07 -6.23 7.88
CA LYS A 213 19.16 -7.16 8.22
C LYS A 213 19.56 -7.05 9.69
N GLU A 214 19.80 -5.85 10.19
CA GLU A 214 20.22 -5.66 11.58
C GLU A 214 19.11 -6.10 12.55
N GLY A 215 17.85 -5.78 12.25
CA GLY A 215 16.70 -6.32 13.00
C GLY A 215 16.66 -7.85 13.01
N LEU A 216 16.84 -8.51 11.86
CA LEU A 216 16.81 -9.97 11.75
C LEU A 216 17.97 -10.67 12.46
N LYS A 217 19.14 -10.04 12.58
CA LYS A 217 20.26 -10.57 13.38
C LYS A 217 19.94 -10.62 14.86
N CYS A 218 19.06 -9.73 15.34
CA CYS A 218 18.66 -9.64 16.74
C CYS A 218 17.40 -10.47 17.08
N ALA A 219 16.60 -10.82 16.06
CA ALA A 219 15.42 -11.65 16.22
C ALA A 219 15.79 -13.12 16.46
N GLU A 220 15.47 -13.60 17.66
CA GLU A 220 15.77 -14.96 18.13
C GLU A 220 14.51 -15.83 18.31
N ARG A 221 13.33 -15.21 18.34
CA ARG A 221 12.07 -15.95 18.47
C ARG A 221 11.75 -16.74 17.21
N LYS A 222 10.87 -17.73 17.33
CA LYS A 222 10.57 -18.67 16.24
C LYS A 222 9.99 -17.97 15.01
N TYR A 223 9.14 -16.98 15.22
CA TYR A 223 8.51 -16.21 14.16
C TYR A 223 8.95 -14.76 14.22
N VAL A 224 8.95 -14.12 13.06
CA VAL A 224 9.25 -12.70 12.95
C VAL A 224 8.21 -12.00 12.07
N LEU A 225 7.80 -10.82 12.49
CA LEU A 225 7.11 -9.84 11.66
C LEU A 225 8.11 -8.72 11.34
N LYS A 226 8.57 -8.64 10.09
CA LYS A 226 9.18 -7.39 9.59
C LYS A 226 8.02 -6.45 9.28
N LEU A 227 7.99 -5.27 9.88
CA LEU A 227 6.97 -4.25 9.68
C LEU A 227 7.63 -2.90 9.43
N ARG A 228 7.18 -2.14 8.42
CA ARG A 228 7.64 -0.77 8.24
C ARG A 228 7.25 0.11 9.44
N SER A 229 8.10 1.07 9.80
CA SER A 229 7.88 2.01 10.92
C SER A 229 6.70 2.96 10.75
N ASP A 230 6.04 2.91 9.60
CA ASP A 230 4.82 3.64 9.24
C ASP A 230 3.61 2.72 9.03
N SER A 231 3.64 1.48 9.55
CA SER A 231 2.53 0.52 9.42
C SER A 231 2.04 0.06 10.79
N ILE A 232 0.72 -0.07 10.95
CA ILE A 232 0.07 -0.51 12.19
C ILE A 232 -0.61 -1.86 12.01
N LEU A 233 -0.84 -2.54 13.13
CA LEU A 233 -1.76 -3.66 13.21
C LEU A 233 -3.14 -3.12 13.59
N ILE A 234 -4.18 -3.69 13.01
CA ILE A 234 -5.58 -3.49 13.43
C ILE A 234 -6.23 -4.81 13.86
N GLY A 235 -5.38 -5.82 14.13
CA GLY A 235 -5.75 -7.18 14.47
C GLY A 235 -4.54 -8.12 14.47
N ASP A 236 -4.78 -9.41 14.70
CA ASP A 236 -3.76 -10.45 14.84
C ASP A 236 -3.76 -11.49 13.71
N GLY A 237 -4.49 -11.21 12.62
CA GLY A 237 -4.78 -12.16 11.56
C GLY A 237 -3.57 -12.88 10.96
N ILE A 238 -2.42 -12.21 10.81
CA ILE A 238 -1.16 -12.85 10.37
C ILE A 238 -0.77 -14.08 11.21
N THR A 239 -1.04 -14.08 12.52
CA THR A 239 -0.71 -15.18 13.44
C THR A 239 -1.64 -16.38 13.30
N ARG A 240 -2.80 -16.19 12.66
CA ARG A 240 -3.83 -17.20 12.42
C ARG A 240 -3.68 -17.82 11.03
N PHE A 241 -3.38 -16.99 10.03
CA PHE A 241 -3.30 -17.41 8.63
C PHE A 241 -1.95 -17.99 8.20
N PHE A 242 -0.91 -17.89 9.03
CA PHE A 242 0.45 -18.34 8.67
C PHE A 242 0.53 -19.79 8.16
N ASP A 243 -0.10 -20.73 8.87
CA ASP A 243 -0.10 -22.16 8.50
C ASP A 243 -1.37 -22.59 7.76
N PHE A 244 -2.28 -21.65 7.44
CA PHE A 244 -3.60 -22.00 6.91
C PHE A 244 -3.53 -22.54 5.47
N TYR A 245 -2.60 -22.02 4.66
CA TYR A 245 -2.40 -22.45 3.28
C TYR A 245 -1.08 -23.21 3.14
N ASN A 246 -1.11 -24.54 3.23
CA ASN A 246 0.09 -25.37 3.32
C ASN A 246 0.48 -26.13 2.03
N LYS A 247 -0.46 -26.31 1.07
CA LYS A 247 -0.20 -27.03 -0.18
C LYS A 247 0.74 -26.26 -1.09
N ARG A 248 1.85 -26.91 -1.46
CA ARG A 248 2.92 -26.34 -2.29
C ARG A 248 3.56 -27.39 -3.18
N GLU A 249 4.06 -26.96 -4.32
CA GLU A 249 4.94 -27.72 -5.19
C GLU A 249 6.39 -27.60 -4.70
N GLU A 250 7.02 -28.74 -4.40
CA GLU A 250 8.38 -28.80 -3.88
C GLU A 250 9.41 -28.17 -4.84
N LYS A 251 9.22 -28.35 -6.15
CA LYS A 251 10.13 -27.82 -7.19
C LYS A 251 10.25 -26.29 -7.19
N TYR A 252 9.21 -25.59 -6.73
CA TYR A 252 9.18 -24.13 -6.62
C TYR A 252 9.40 -23.64 -5.19
N SER A 253 9.47 -24.55 -4.21
CA SER A 253 9.60 -24.20 -2.80
C SER A 253 11.04 -23.76 -2.47
N PHE A 254 11.21 -22.49 -2.13
CA PHE A 254 12.45 -21.89 -1.64
C PHE A 254 12.49 -21.88 -0.12
N PHE A 255 11.42 -21.44 0.53
CA PHE A 255 11.28 -21.34 1.98
C PHE A 255 10.73 -22.63 2.61
N SER A 256 11.09 -22.86 3.87
CA SER A 256 10.60 -24.01 4.64
C SER A 256 9.11 -23.90 4.93
N ASN A 257 8.58 -22.69 5.09
CA ASN A 257 7.15 -22.39 5.12
C ASN A 257 6.84 -21.15 4.26
N ARG A 258 5.58 -20.90 3.91
CA ARG A 258 5.20 -19.67 3.21
C ARG A 258 5.45 -18.47 4.13
N ILE A 259 5.97 -17.39 3.56
CA ILE A 259 6.00 -16.08 4.22
C ILE A 259 4.68 -15.38 3.94
N VAL A 260 4.01 -14.90 4.97
CA VAL A 260 2.76 -14.13 4.85
C VAL A 260 3.06 -12.70 4.41
N ILE A 261 2.34 -12.25 3.39
CA ILE A 261 2.38 -10.90 2.82
C ILE A 261 0.95 -10.41 2.54
N GLY A 262 0.79 -9.09 2.37
CA GLY A 262 -0.47 -8.51 1.92
C GLY A 262 -0.54 -8.46 0.39
N GLU A 263 -1.74 -8.44 -0.19
CA GLU A 263 -1.96 -8.34 -1.64
C GLU A 263 -1.65 -6.95 -2.22
N SER A 264 -1.61 -5.92 -1.39
CA SER A 264 -1.26 -4.56 -1.81
C SER A 264 0.18 -4.50 -2.32
N PHE A 265 0.36 -3.92 -3.51
CA PHE A 265 1.65 -3.76 -4.21
C PHE A 265 2.39 -5.06 -4.64
N ASN A 266 1.74 -6.23 -4.65
CA ASN A 266 2.27 -7.41 -5.35
C ASN A 266 1.95 -7.34 -6.85
N VAL A 267 2.52 -6.39 -7.57
CA VAL A 267 2.10 -6.07 -8.95
C VAL A 267 2.59 -7.11 -9.95
N VAL A 268 1.69 -7.70 -10.73
CA VAL A 268 1.97 -8.61 -11.85
C VAL A 268 2.26 -7.80 -13.11
N SER A 269 1.39 -6.82 -13.41
CA SER A 269 1.54 -5.96 -14.58
C SER A 269 0.85 -4.62 -14.39
N ARG A 270 1.23 -3.64 -15.21
CA ARG A 270 0.58 -2.32 -15.27
C ARG A 270 0.27 -1.94 -16.70
N THR A 271 -0.91 -1.38 -16.94
CA THR A 271 -1.40 -1.01 -18.27
C THR A 271 -1.59 0.49 -18.37
N PHE A 272 -0.79 1.17 -19.19
CA PHE A 272 -0.93 2.61 -19.43
C PHE A 272 -1.04 2.89 -20.92
N ASP A 273 -2.06 3.66 -21.31
CA ASP A 273 -2.25 4.11 -22.70
C ASP A 273 -2.19 2.95 -23.73
N GLY A 274 -2.87 1.84 -23.40
CA GLY A 274 -2.90 0.63 -24.23
C GLY A 274 -1.64 -0.27 -24.16
N ASN A 275 -0.62 0.10 -23.39
CA ASN A 275 0.61 -0.68 -23.24
C ASN A 275 0.68 -1.37 -21.88
N THR A 276 0.89 -2.69 -21.86
CA THR A 276 1.03 -3.50 -20.64
C THR A 276 2.49 -3.84 -20.38
N ILE A 277 2.94 -3.61 -19.15
CA ILE A 277 4.29 -3.97 -18.67
C ILE A 277 4.13 -4.99 -17.56
N TYR A 278 4.83 -6.13 -17.67
CA TYR A 278 4.87 -7.14 -16.62
C TYR A 278 6.06 -6.94 -15.68
N LEU A 279 5.87 -7.26 -14.40
CA LEU A 279 6.85 -7.07 -13.33
C LEU A 279 7.11 -8.41 -12.59
N PRO A 280 7.82 -9.37 -13.20
CA PRO A 280 8.14 -10.65 -12.56
C PRO A 280 8.85 -10.48 -11.21
N PHE A 281 8.57 -11.39 -10.28
CA PHE A 281 9.16 -11.53 -8.94
C PHE A 281 8.91 -10.35 -8.00
N MET A 282 7.90 -9.53 -8.27
CA MET A 282 7.56 -8.39 -7.43
C MET A 282 6.72 -8.81 -6.21
N VAL A 283 7.27 -8.61 -5.03
CA VAL A 283 6.63 -8.87 -3.74
C VAL A 283 6.71 -7.62 -2.86
N SER A 284 5.56 -7.17 -2.37
CA SER A 284 5.43 -5.98 -1.53
C SER A 284 6.33 -6.05 -0.30
N ASP A 285 7.06 -4.95 -0.04
CA ASP A 285 8.04 -4.87 1.04
C ASP A 285 7.46 -4.31 2.35
N TRP A 286 6.14 -4.10 2.42
CA TRP A 286 5.48 -3.46 3.56
C TRP A 286 5.60 -4.25 4.85
N PHE A 287 5.34 -5.55 4.75
CA PHE A 287 5.54 -6.47 5.85
C PHE A 287 5.86 -7.87 5.33
N PHE A 288 6.55 -8.64 6.16
CA PHE A 288 6.77 -10.06 5.98
C PHE A 288 6.58 -10.75 7.32
N PHE A 289 5.68 -11.74 7.40
CA PHE A 289 5.52 -12.55 8.60
C PHE A 289 5.82 -14.02 8.32
N GLY A 290 6.68 -14.64 9.11
CA GLY A 290 6.92 -16.07 8.97
C GLY A 290 7.98 -16.60 9.91
N LEU A 291 8.55 -17.76 9.58
CA LEU A 291 9.67 -18.32 10.32
C LEU A 291 10.86 -17.37 10.23
N THR A 292 11.49 -17.10 11.37
CA THR A 292 12.67 -16.24 11.46
C THR A 292 13.78 -16.70 10.52
N GLU A 293 13.98 -18.02 10.40
CA GLU A 293 15.00 -18.60 9.52
C GLU A 293 14.69 -18.41 8.03
N ASP A 294 13.40 -18.38 7.63
CA ASP A 294 13.02 -18.13 6.24
C ASP A 294 13.22 -16.65 5.85
N LEU A 295 12.90 -15.72 6.75
CA LEU A 295 13.21 -14.30 6.51
C LEU A 295 14.72 -14.04 6.53
N LYS A 296 15.48 -14.68 7.44
CA LYS A 296 16.95 -14.60 7.42
C LYS A 296 17.51 -15.13 6.10
N LYS A 297 16.97 -16.24 5.59
CA LYS A 297 17.33 -16.80 4.28
C LYS A 297 17.07 -15.84 3.13
N MET A 298 16.04 -15.00 3.22
CA MET A 298 15.74 -13.97 2.21
C MET A 298 16.70 -12.77 2.30
N PHE A 299 16.96 -12.25 3.50
CA PHE A 299 17.60 -10.93 3.65
C PHE A 299 19.08 -10.94 4.04
N ILE A 300 19.54 -11.83 4.93
CA ILE A 300 20.87 -11.70 5.58
C ILE A 300 22.01 -11.65 4.56
N ASN A 301 21.97 -12.56 3.58
CA ASN A 301 23.00 -12.70 2.56
C ASN A 301 22.69 -11.93 1.26
N THR A 302 21.67 -11.07 1.24
CA THR A 302 21.36 -10.23 0.07
C THR A 302 22.29 -9.02 0.05
N PRO A 303 23.11 -8.79 -0.99
CA PRO A 303 24.07 -7.69 -1.01
C PRO A 303 23.37 -6.32 -1.07
N PHE A 304 24.06 -5.25 -0.70
CA PHE A 304 23.58 -3.91 -1.05
C PHE A 304 23.63 -3.73 -2.56
N VAL A 305 22.66 -3.01 -3.10
CA VAL A 305 22.58 -2.70 -4.53
C VAL A 305 23.59 -1.61 -4.84
N GLU A 306 24.34 -1.78 -5.92
CA GLU A 306 25.27 -0.77 -6.42
C GLU A 306 24.51 0.41 -7.06
N ARG A 307 25.13 1.59 -7.04
CA ARG A 307 24.48 2.84 -7.50
C ARG A 307 23.96 2.77 -8.93
N ASP A 308 24.75 2.21 -9.83
CA ASP A 308 24.45 2.09 -11.26
C ASP A 308 23.33 1.07 -11.55
N GLU A 309 23.08 0.15 -10.62
CA GLU A 309 21.92 -0.76 -10.66
C GLU A 309 20.66 -0.13 -10.04
N MET A 310 20.77 0.87 -9.18
CA MET A 310 19.60 1.57 -8.60
C MET A 310 19.13 2.74 -9.47
N VAL A 311 20.06 3.42 -10.16
CA VAL A 311 19.77 4.65 -10.89
C VAL A 311 20.54 4.71 -12.19
N GLY A 312 19.83 4.95 -13.29
CA GLY A 312 20.46 5.14 -14.62
C GLY A 312 20.86 3.83 -15.29
N TYR A 313 20.36 2.70 -14.82
CA TYR A 313 20.58 1.38 -15.38
C TYR A 313 20.14 1.32 -16.84
N LYS A 314 20.92 0.65 -17.69
CA LYS A 314 20.58 0.40 -19.08
C LYS A 314 20.09 -1.03 -19.23
N TYR A 315 18.81 -1.18 -19.51
CA TYR A 315 18.17 -2.46 -19.72
C TYR A 315 18.77 -3.21 -20.91
N LYS A 316 18.82 -4.54 -20.81
CA LYS A 316 19.29 -5.43 -21.87
C LYS A 316 18.35 -5.48 -23.07
N ASN A 317 17.05 -5.51 -22.82
CA ASN A 317 16.04 -5.50 -23.87
C ASN A 317 15.30 -4.16 -23.90
N ASP A 318 14.77 -3.81 -25.08
CA ASP A 318 13.90 -2.66 -25.23
C ASP A 318 12.61 -2.91 -24.43
N ILE A 319 12.49 -2.22 -23.31
CA ILE A 319 11.22 -2.06 -22.63
C ILE A 319 10.54 -0.85 -23.24
N THR A 320 9.36 -1.00 -23.81
CA THR A 320 8.44 0.11 -24.08
C THR A 320 7.86 0.63 -22.77
N PHE A 321 8.73 1.02 -21.83
CA PHE A 321 8.37 1.69 -20.57
C PHE A 321 7.96 3.15 -20.82
N HIS A 322 7.37 3.43 -21.98
CA HIS A 322 7.41 4.74 -22.59
C HIS A 322 6.67 5.78 -21.74
N ARG A 323 7.46 6.78 -21.33
CA ARG A 323 7.10 8.20 -21.29
C ARG A 323 6.02 8.64 -20.29
N TYR A 324 5.41 7.78 -19.48
CA TYR A 324 4.34 8.22 -18.55
C TYR A 324 4.42 7.69 -17.12
N MET A 325 5.11 6.59 -16.84
CA MET A 325 5.40 6.24 -15.45
C MET A 325 6.42 7.23 -14.88
N ARG A 326 5.98 8.01 -13.88
CA ARG A 326 6.83 8.95 -13.12
C ARG A 326 8.13 8.27 -12.68
N TRP A 327 8.05 7.01 -12.23
CA TRP A 327 9.19 6.20 -11.81
C TRP A 327 10.26 5.99 -12.88
N ASN A 328 9.95 5.55 -14.10
CA ASN A 328 11.01 5.34 -15.12
C ASN A 328 11.54 6.58 -15.81
N LYS A 329 10.92 7.75 -15.61
CA LYS A 329 11.57 9.01 -15.97
C LYS A 329 12.64 9.45 -14.98
N ILE A 330 12.68 8.81 -13.81
CA ILE A 330 13.44 9.24 -12.63
C ILE A 330 14.46 8.16 -12.26
N PHE A 331 14.01 6.92 -12.08
CA PHE A 331 14.81 5.77 -11.71
C PHE A 331 14.79 4.75 -12.85
N HIS A 332 15.93 4.59 -13.51
CA HIS A 332 16.21 3.37 -14.27
C HIS A 332 16.92 2.41 -13.34
N HIS A 333 16.18 1.50 -12.70
CA HIS A 333 16.74 0.50 -11.80
C HIS A 333 16.81 -0.85 -12.51
N LYS A 334 17.81 -1.67 -12.20
CA LYS A 334 17.90 -3.06 -12.66
C LYS A 334 16.74 -3.88 -12.12
N TYR A 335 16.40 -3.67 -10.85
CA TYR A 335 15.25 -4.22 -10.14
C TYR A 335 14.72 -3.17 -9.16
N CYS A 336 13.40 -3.12 -8.93
CA CYS A 336 12.86 -2.33 -7.82
C CYS A 336 13.11 -3.04 -6.47
N ALA A 337 12.88 -2.35 -5.35
CA ALA A 337 13.07 -2.93 -4.01
C ALA A 337 12.28 -4.22 -3.82
N GLU A 338 11.01 -4.18 -4.24
CA GLU A 338 10.02 -5.26 -4.19
C GLU A 338 10.42 -6.49 -5.02
N GLN A 339 11.32 -6.33 -5.99
CA GLN A 339 11.90 -7.43 -6.78
C GLN A 339 13.24 -7.89 -6.21
N TYR A 340 14.10 -6.94 -5.84
CA TYR A 340 15.51 -7.16 -5.57
C TYR A 340 15.74 -8.18 -4.44
N TYR A 341 14.98 -8.10 -3.35
CA TYR A 341 15.17 -8.96 -2.19
C TYR A 341 14.89 -10.43 -2.52
N LEU A 342 13.77 -10.70 -3.19
CA LEU A 342 13.38 -12.04 -3.57
C LEU A 342 14.32 -12.59 -4.66
N ILE A 343 14.59 -11.82 -5.72
CA ILE A 343 15.49 -12.24 -6.80
C ILE A 343 16.87 -12.57 -6.28
N SER A 344 17.44 -11.71 -5.41
CA SER A 344 18.74 -11.95 -4.79
C SER A 344 18.75 -13.24 -3.98
N ALA A 345 17.65 -13.56 -3.29
CA ALA A 345 17.50 -14.80 -2.55
C ALA A 345 17.38 -16.03 -3.45
N LEU A 346 16.57 -15.95 -4.49
CA LEU A 346 16.36 -17.04 -5.44
C LEU A 346 17.64 -17.37 -6.20
N LYS A 347 18.42 -16.36 -6.63
CA LYS A 347 19.71 -16.56 -7.33
C LYS A 347 20.76 -17.32 -6.51
N ARG A 348 20.60 -17.41 -5.19
CA ARG A 348 21.47 -18.25 -4.33
C ARG A 348 21.13 -19.74 -4.36
N LYS A 349 19.93 -20.12 -4.83
CA LYS A 349 19.47 -21.53 -4.89
C LYS A 349 19.17 -22.01 -6.31
N PHE A 350 18.61 -21.14 -7.15
CA PHE A 350 18.14 -21.46 -8.48
C PHE A 350 18.97 -20.77 -9.55
N GLU A 351 19.15 -21.43 -10.69
CA GLU A 351 19.68 -20.82 -11.90
C GLU A 351 18.60 -19.94 -12.55
N LEU A 352 18.43 -18.74 -12.01
CA LEU A 352 17.39 -17.80 -12.44
C LEU A 352 17.86 -16.97 -13.65
N LYS A 353 17.22 -17.19 -14.80
CA LYS A 353 17.45 -16.45 -16.06
C LYS A 353 16.60 -15.18 -16.11
N TYR A 354 16.91 -14.24 -15.22
CA TYR A 354 16.28 -12.93 -15.12
C TYR A 354 17.37 -11.90 -14.78
N ASP A 355 17.85 -11.18 -15.78
CA ASP A 355 19.00 -10.28 -15.66
C ASP A 355 18.62 -8.87 -15.23
N ASP A 356 17.49 -8.38 -15.69
CA ASP A 356 16.92 -7.10 -15.29
C ASP A 356 15.41 -7.05 -15.53
N LEU A 357 14.79 -5.92 -15.19
CA LEU A 357 13.35 -5.69 -15.31
C LEU A 357 12.79 -5.85 -16.75
N SER A 358 13.64 -5.78 -17.78
CA SER A 358 13.25 -5.99 -19.18
C SER A 358 13.03 -7.44 -19.56
N ASP A 359 13.50 -8.40 -18.75
CA ASP A 359 13.37 -9.83 -19.02
C ASP A 359 11.98 -10.40 -18.67
N ALA A 360 10.93 -9.62 -18.93
CA ALA A 360 9.55 -9.95 -18.65
C ALA A 360 8.91 -10.80 -19.78
N ASN A 361 9.57 -11.89 -20.15
CA ASN A 361 9.04 -12.88 -21.09
C ASN A 361 8.06 -13.87 -20.41
N ASP A 362 7.29 -14.61 -21.21
CA ASP A 362 6.28 -15.56 -20.72
C ASP A 362 6.85 -16.59 -19.72
N TYR A 363 8.10 -17.03 -19.93
CA TYR A 363 8.77 -17.96 -19.02
C TYR A 363 8.98 -17.34 -17.64
N ASN A 364 9.53 -16.12 -17.57
CA ASN A 364 9.78 -15.43 -16.30
C ASN A 364 8.49 -14.97 -15.62
N ILE A 365 7.46 -14.59 -16.39
CA ILE A 365 6.13 -14.27 -15.84
C ILE A 365 5.52 -15.51 -15.16
N LYS A 366 5.52 -16.66 -15.85
CA LYS A 366 5.01 -17.91 -15.28
C LYS A 366 5.84 -18.38 -14.09
N LEU A 367 7.17 -18.36 -14.21
CA LEU A 367 8.06 -18.75 -13.12
C LEU A 367 7.89 -17.86 -11.89
N SER A 368 7.69 -16.55 -12.08
CA SER A 368 7.38 -15.63 -11.00
C SER A 368 6.10 -16.02 -10.28
N HIS A 369 5.02 -16.27 -11.01
CA HIS A 369 3.74 -16.69 -10.44
C HIS A 369 3.89 -17.96 -9.61
N ASP A 370 4.49 -19.00 -10.20
CA ASP A 370 4.73 -20.29 -9.55
C ASP A 370 5.61 -20.15 -8.31
N ILE A 371 6.68 -19.35 -8.36
CA ILE A 371 7.54 -19.10 -7.19
C ILE A 371 6.79 -18.32 -6.11
N ILE A 372 6.07 -17.25 -6.46
CA ILE A 372 5.41 -16.40 -5.46
C ILE A 372 4.36 -17.22 -4.70
N PHE A 373 3.46 -17.91 -5.38
CA PHE A 373 2.41 -18.66 -4.69
C PHE A 373 2.92 -19.92 -3.95
N ASN A 374 4.07 -20.47 -4.32
CA ASN A 374 4.70 -21.55 -3.53
C ASN A 374 5.54 -21.05 -2.34
N ASN A 375 5.84 -19.75 -2.25
CA ASN A 375 6.71 -19.21 -1.20
C ASN A 375 6.04 -18.16 -0.32
N PHE A 376 4.91 -17.62 -0.75
CA PHE A 376 4.20 -16.58 -0.05
C PHE A 376 2.72 -16.93 0.10
N ALA A 377 2.18 -16.65 1.28
CA ALA A 377 0.74 -16.67 1.53
C ALA A 377 0.24 -15.24 1.36
N VAL A 378 -0.50 -15.01 0.27
CA VAL A 378 -1.01 -13.69 -0.10
C VAL A 378 -2.37 -13.47 0.56
N LEU A 379 -2.43 -12.54 1.50
CA LEU A 379 -3.64 -12.23 2.26
C LEU A 379 -4.24 -10.90 1.81
N ASN A 380 -5.56 -10.78 1.89
CA ASN A 380 -6.22 -9.49 1.75
C ASN A 380 -6.17 -8.69 3.08
N PRO A 381 -6.40 -7.37 3.06
CA PRO A 381 -6.38 -6.51 4.25
C PRO A 381 -7.26 -6.98 5.41
N ARG A 382 -8.41 -7.59 5.13
CA ARG A 382 -9.29 -8.15 6.18
C ARG A 382 -8.66 -9.35 6.86
N GLN A 383 -7.90 -10.18 6.13
CA GLN A 383 -7.21 -11.36 6.66
C GLN A 383 -5.92 -11.01 7.42
N HIS A 384 -5.06 -10.15 6.86
CA HIS A 384 -3.77 -9.83 7.53
C HIS A 384 -3.88 -8.72 8.57
N GLN A 385 -4.86 -7.81 8.45
CA GLN A 385 -5.14 -6.77 9.45
C GLN A 385 -3.94 -5.85 9.72
N ILE A 386 -3.24 -5.42 8.66
CA ILE A 386 -2.11 -4.47 8.72
C ILE A 386 -2.41 -3.30 7.79
N VAL A 387 -2.14 -2.08 8.24
CA VAL A 387 -2.37 -0.86 7.46
C VAL A 387 -1.09 -0.04 7.38
N ASN A 388 -0.69 0.37 6.18
CA ASN A 388 0.39 1.35 6.01
C ASN A 388 -0.17 2.77 6.11
N LEU A 389 0.25 3.51 7.14
CA LEU A 389 -0.28 4.85 7.44
C LEU A 389 0.13 5.94 6.43
N LYS A 390 1.17 5.70 5.61
CA LYS A 390 1.51 6.61 4.49
C LYS A 390 0.81 6.25 3.19
N LYS A 391 0.18 5.08 3.15
CA LYS A 391 -0.42 4.44 1.97
C LYS A 391 -1.73 3.77 2.38
N ILE A 392 -2.56 4.49 3.14
CA ILE A 392 -3.75 3.91 3.76
C ILE A 392 -4.76 3.51 2.71
N GLU A 393 -4.89 4.31 1.67
CA GLU A 393 -5.74 4.08 0.50
C GLU A 393 -5.40 2.72 -0.11
N ASP A 394 -4.13 2.54 -0.45
CA ASP A 394 -3.56 1.30 -0.97
C ASP A 394 -3.67 0.12 0.01
N SER A 395 -3.75 0.40 1.31
CA SER A 395 -3.92 -0.60 2.36
C SER A 395 -5.38 -1.04 2.52
N ILE A 396 -6.33 -0.13 2.36
CA ILE A 396 -7.77 -0.39 2.55
C ILE A 396 -8.38 -0.94 1.26
N GLU A 397 -8.09 -0.33 0.12
CA GLU A 397 -8.82 -0.67 -1.10
C GLU A 397 -8.03 -1.64 -2.00
N GLY A 398 -6.79 -1.96 -1.61
CA GLY A 398 -5.97 -3.00 -2.21
C GLY A 398 -5.90 -2.91 -3.74
N ALA A 399 -6.36 -3.96 -4.42
CA ALA A 399 -6.37 -4.07 -5.88
C ALA A 399 -7.22 -2.99 -6.60
N ASN A 400 -8.11 -2.28 -5.88
CA ASN A 400 -9.00 -1.28 -6.46
C ASN A 400 -8.42 0.15 -6.50
N CYS A 401 -7.24 0.41 -5.94
CA CYS A 401 -6.63 1.75 -5.98
C CYS A 401 -6.14 2.16 -7.38
N PHE A 402 -5.79 1.18 -8.22
CA PHE A 402 -5.28 1.47 -9.56
C PHE A 402 -5.99 0.60 -10.58
N MET A 403 -6.95 1.18 -11.27
CA MET A 403 -7.72 0.56 -12.37
C MET A 403 -6.86 -0.01 -13.52
N TYR A 404 -5.55 0.24 -13.49
CA TYR A 404 -4.58 -0.11 -14.51
C TYR A 404 -3.58 -1.18 -14.05
N GLU A 405 -3.70 -1.73 -12.84
CA GLU A 405 -2.73 -2.67 -12.28
C GLU A 405 -3.33 -4.07 -12.12
N ASN A 406 -2.62 -5.08 -12.63
CA ASN A 406 -2.85 -6.47 -12.29
C ASN A 406 -1.92 -6.86 -11.13
N ARG A 407 -2.39 -7.68 -10.20
CA ARG A 407 -1.67 -8.01 -8.96
C ARG A 407 -1.81 -9.50 -8.63
N TYR A 408 -0.87 -10.04 -7.88
CA TYR A 408 -1.05 -11.29 -7.18
C TYR A 408 -2.02 -11.02 -6.02
N SER A 409 -3.29 -11.30 -6.24
CA SER A 409 -4.33 -11.07 -5.23
C SER A 409 -4.54 -12.29 -4.34
N ASN A 410 -5.16 -12.10 -3.18
CA ASN A 410 -5.62 -13.22 -2.36
C ASN A 410 -6.60 -14.11 -3.15
N LYS A 411 -7.44 -13.53 -4.02
CA LYS A 411 -8.36 -14.29 -4.87
C LYS A 411 -7.61 -15.22 -5.84
N ASP A 412 -6.58 -14.73 -6.52
CA ASP A 412 -5.78 -15.55 -7.44
C ASP A 412 -5.04 -16.65 -6.68
N PHE A 413 -4.45 -16.29 -5.54
CA PHE A 413 -3.81 -17.25 -4.66
C PHE A 413 -4.77 -18.36 -4.20
N LEU A 414 -6.01 -18.00 -3.85
CA LEU A 414 -7.03 -18.97 -3.44
C LEU A 414 -7.47 -19.88 -4.59
N ASN A 415 -7.62 -19.35 -5.79
CA ASN A 415 -8.02 -20.15 -6.96
C ASN A 415 -6.97 -21.19 -7.33
N ASP A 416 -5.69 -20.84 -7.23
CA ASP A 416 -4.60 -21.69 -7.72
C ASP A 416 -3.99 -22.57 -6.62
N TYR A 417 -4.01 -22.12 -5.36
CA TYR A 417 -3.30 -22.75 -4.24
C TYR A 417 -4.09 -22.77 -2.92
N GLY A 418 -5.35 -22.32 -2.93
CA GLY A 418 -6.20 -22.17 -1.74
C GLY A 418 -6.96 -23.42 -1.31
N GLU A 419 -6.78 -24.56 -1.97
CA GLU A 419 -7.43 -25.79 -1.52
C GLU A 419 -6.93 -26.19 -0.14
N ILE A 420 -7.82 -26.06 0.85
CA ILE A 420 -7.69 -26.44 2.27
C ILE A 420 -7.22 -27.89 2.43
#